data_AF-A0A3B0S9Q9-F1
#
_entry.id   AF-A0A3B0S9Q9-F1
#
_cell.length_a   1.000
_cell.length_b   1.000
_cell.length_c   1.000
_cell.angle_alpha   90.00
_cell.angle_beta   90.00
_cell.angle_gamma   90.00
#
_symmetry.space_group_name_H-M   'P 1'
#
loop_
_entity.id
_entity.type
_entity.pdbx_description
1 polymer ?
#
loop_
_entity_poly.entity_id
_entity_poly.type
_entity_poly.pdbx_seq_one_letter_code
_entity_poly.pdbx_strand_id
1 'polypeptide(L)' 'MAQDAAKELSKLIRDMKLKVQVQIQGEQLRVQGKKRDDLQEVIAAVKALDFRLPLQYVNFRD' A
#
# COMPACT_ATOMS: atom_id res chain seq x y z
N MET A 1 5.50 12.11 8.39
CA MET A 1 4.10 11.92 7.98
C MET A 1 3.44 10.80 8.78
N ALA A 2 2.16 11.00 9.11
CA ALA A 2 1.34 10.27 10.08
C ALA A 2 1.48 8.74 10.08
N GLN A 3 2.04 8.20 11.17
CA GLN A 3 2.14 6.76 11.45
C GLN A 3 0.75 6.07 11.44
N ASP A 4 -0.31 6.82 11.72
CA ASP A 4 -1.71 6.37 11.62
C ASP A 4 -2.10 5.92 10.22
N ALA A 5 -1.74 6.70 9.19
CA ALA A 5 -2.07 6.35 7.82
C ALA A 5 -1.36 5.06 7.37
N ALA A 6 -0.10 4.87 7.79
CA ALA A 6 0.64 3.66 7.50
C ALA A 6 0.00 2.42 8.16
N LYS A 7 -0.46 2.57 9.41
CA LYS A 7 -1.18 1.52 10.12
C LYS A 7 -2.53 1.20 9.46
N GLU A 8 -3.32 2.21 9.12
CA GLU A 8 -4.60 2.03 8.42
C GLU A 8 -4.39 1.32 7.08
N LEU A 9 -3.43 1.76 6.27
CA LEU A 9 -3.13 1.10 5.00
C LEU A 9 -2.75 -0.36 5.19
N SER A 10 -1.88 -0.65 6.17
CA SER A 10 -1.44 -2.02 6.43
C SER A 10 -2.60 -2.93 6.84
N LYS A 11 -3.59 -2.39 7.56
CA LYS A 11 -4.82 -3.11 7.91
C LYS A 11 -5.69 -3.32 6.68
N LEU A 12 -5.91 -2.28 5.88
CA LEU A 12 -6.74 -2.35 4.70
C LEU A 12 -6.21 -3.36 3.68
N ILE A 13 -4.90 -3.32 3.43
CA ILE A 13 -4.23 -4.26 2.51
C ILE A 13 -4.31 -5.70 3.03
N ARG A 14 -4.22 -5.91 4.36
CA ARG A 14 -4.46 -7.22 4.97
C ARG A 14 -5.92 -7.67 4.82
N ASP A 15 -6.87 -6.75 4.92
CA ASP A 15 -8.30 -7.02 4.80
C ASP A 15 -8.67 -7.44 3.36
N MET A 16 -8.05 -6.83 2.36
CA MET A 16 -8.20 -7.20 0.95
C MET A 16 -7.67 -8.62 0.62
N LYS A 17 -6.96 -9.29 1.55
CA LYS A 17 -6.37 -10.63 1.37
C LYS A 17 -5.49 -10.77 0.12
N LEU A 18 -4.92 -9.67 -0.35
CA LEU A 18 -4.04 -9.66 -1.52
C LEU A 18 -2.68 -10.26 -1.18
N LYS A 19 -2.02 -10.90 -2.16
CA LYS A 19 -0.67 -11.49 -1.99
C LYS A 19 0.41 -10.41 -2.08
N VAL A 20 0.27 -9.38 -1.27
CA VAL A 20 1.21 -8.25 -1.17
C VAL A 20 1.74 -8.14 0.25
N GLN A 21 2.99 -7.71 0.36
CA GLN A 21 3.71 -7.52 1.59
C GLN A 21 3.82 -6.01 1.87
N VAL A 22 3.43 -5.61 3.06
CA VAL A 22 3.49 -4.20 3.50
C VAL A 22 4.54 -4.07 4.59
N GLN A 23 5.47 -3.14 4.43
CA GLN A 23 6.47 -2.79 5.43
C GLN A 23 6.37 -1.30 5.76
N ILE A 24 6.39 -0.97 7.05
CA ILE A 24 6.41 0.40 7.54
C ILE A 24 7.86 0.71 7.94
N GLN A 25 8.50 1.65 7.25
CA GLN A 25 9.85 2.14 7.56
C GLN A 25 9.77 3.59 8.02
N GLY A 26 9.76 3.79 9.33
CA GLY A 26 9.61 5.11 9.94
C GLY A 26 8.30 5.75 9.50
N GLU A 27 8.40 6.77 8.63
CA GLU A 27 7.27 7.53 8.10
C GLU A 27 6.89 7.16 6.66
N GLN A 28 7.52 6.11 6.10
CA GLN A 28 7.27 5.61 4.74
C GLN A 28 6.65 4.22 4.80
N LEU A 29 5.67 3.97 3.93
CA LEU A 29 5.06 2.66 3.77
C LEU A 29 5.45 2.08 2.41
N ARG A 30 6.05 0.88 2.44
CA ARG A 30 6.55 0.18 1.26
C ARG A 30 5.66 -1.05 1.02
N VAL A 31 4.99 -1.11 -0.13
CA VAL A 31 4.18 -2.26 -0.56
C VAL A 31 4.93 -3.01 -1.65
N GLN A 32 5.04 -4.33 -1.50
CA GLN A 32 5.67 -5.24 -2.47
C GLN A 32 4.68 -6.33 -2.85
N GLY A 33 4.42 -6.52 -4.14
CA GLY A 33 3.49 -7.53 -4.62
C GLY A 33 4.13 -8.36 -5.72
N LYS A 34 3.82 -9.67 -5.77
CA LYS A 34 4.26 -10.53 -6.88
C LYS A 34 3.45 -10.32 -8.16
N LYS A 35 2.20 -9.86 -8.04
CA LYS A 35 1.31 -9.59 -9.17
C LYS A 35 1.09 -8.10 -9.34
N ARG A 36 1.09 -7.67 -10.60
CA ARG A 36 0.75 -6.30 -10.99
C ARG A 36 -0.71 -5.97 -10.70
N ASP A 37 -1.62 -6.92 -10.89
CA ASP A 37 -3.04 -6.76 -10.63
C ASP A 37 -3.31 -6.45 -9.16
N ASP A 38 -2.76 -7.26 -8.24
CA ASP A 38 -2.90 -7.04 -6.79
C ASP A 38 -2.38 -5.65 -6.38
N LEU A 39 -1.27 -5.20 -6.96
CA LEU A 39 -0.73 -3.87 -6.71
C LEU A 39 -1.66 -2.77 -7.21
N GLN A 40 -2.21 -2.90 -8.42
CA GLN A 40 -3.17 -1.92 -8.95
C GLN A 40 -4.46 -1.86 -8.13
N GLU A 41 -4.93 -3.00 -7.62
CA GLU A 41 -6.14 -3.07 -6.81
C GLU A 41 -5.95 -2.36 -5.46
N VAL A 42 -4.81 -2.56 -4.78
CA VAL A 42 -4.44 -1.77 -3.59
C VAL A 42 -4.39 -0.28 -3.92
N ILE A 43 -3.79 0.10 -5.04
CA ILE A 43 -3.67 1.51 -5.44
C ILE A 43 -5.04 2.14 -5.64
N ALA A 44 -5.96 1.45 -6.32
CA ALA A 44 -7.31 1.92 -6.55
C ALA A 44 -8.09 2.06 -5.24
N ALA A 45 -8.03 1.05 -4.37
CA ALA A 45 -8.70 1.08 -3.06
C ALA A 45 -8.18 2.24 -2.19
N VAL A 46 -6.86 2.43 -2.16
CA VAL A 46 -6.24 3.50 -1.37
C VAL A 46 -6.53 4.88 -1.96
N LYS A 47 -6.57 5.03 -3.28
CA LYS A 47 -6.98 6.28 -3.94
C LYS A 47 -8.45 6.59 -3.68
N ALA A 48 -9.31 5.58 -3.62
CA ALA A 48 -10.73 5.74 -3.32
C ALA A 48 -10.99 6.20 -1.87
N LEU A 49 -10.05 5.93 -0.96
CA LEU A 49 -10.12 6.35 0.44
C LEU A 49 -9.65 7.81 0.68
N ASP A 50 -9.32 8.56 -0.37
CA ASP A 50 -8.86 9.96 -0.29
C ASP A 50 -7.71 10.17 0.72
N PHE A 51 -6.79 9.20 0.81
CA PHE A 51 -5.58 9.39 1.59
C PHE A 51 -4.76 10.52 0.94
N ARG A 52 -4.73 11.69 1.57
CA ARG A 52 -3.92 12.87 1.21
C ARG A 52 -2.40 12.65 1.35
N LEU A 53 -1.93 11.43 1.14
CA LEU A 53 -0.53 11.08 1.21
C LEU A 53 -0.01 10.73 -0.19
N PRO A 54 1.11 11.32 -0.62
CA PRO A 54 1.73 10.97 -1.88
C PRO A 54 2.29 9.55 -1.79
N LEU A 55 1.59 8.58 -2.36
CA LEU A 55 2.04 7.19 -2.44
C LEU A 55 2.98 7.04 -3.63
N GLN A 56 4.22 6.65 -3.34
CA GLN A 56 5.22 6.35 -4.36
C GLN A 56 5.26 4.84 -4.60
N TYR A 57 4.94 4.43 -5.83
CA TYR A 57 5.03 3.04 -6.28
C TYR A 57 6.39 2.83 -6.92
N VAL A 58 7.32 2.25 -6.18
CA VAL A 58 8.69 2.04 -6.64
C VAL A 58 8.94 0.55 -6.82
N ASN A 59 9.36 0.17 -8.04
CA ASN A 59 9.72 -1.19 -8.48
C ASN A 59 8.57 -2.18 -8.71
N PHE A 60 8.01 -2.15 -9.93
CA PHE A 60 7.58 -3.37 -10.61
C PHE A 60 8.84 -4.05 -11.16
N ARG A 61 9.49 -4.91 -10.38
CA ARG A 61 10.51 -5.81 -10.95
C ARG A 61 9.82 -7.13 -11.28
N ASP A 62 10.03 -7.57 -12.52
CA ASP A 62 9.69 -8.89 -13.05
C ASP A 62 10.20 -10.02 -12.13
#